data_AF-A0A2T5FVR2-F1
#
_entry.id   AF-A0A2T5FVR2-F1
#
_cell.length_a   1.000
_cell.length_b   1.000
_cell.length_c   1.000
_cell.angle_alpha   90.00
_cell.angle_beta   90.00
_cell.angle_gamma   90.00
#
_symmetry.space_group_name_H-M   'P 1'
#
loop_
_entity.id
_entity.type
_entity.pdbx_description
1 polymer ?
#
loop_
_entity_poly.entity_id
_entity_poly.type
_entity_poly.pdbx_seq_one_letter_code
_entity_poly.pdbx_strand_id
1 'polypeptide(L)'
;MPGGARLGWRWAPLRSIARLGFALDWQTTGPGSDVAGQALIRADGVLLEQVSGQASGALLAAIAPDLPFSCDMPLNIDLRRAAIGGKAQGFTGQILSDAGTCGLKAGGVATAVAPLVAIAAQGPDQGSELTLAPQGQRRRKLIEGSVSPEGHLRLRVTADGAEALPFASTPGGLVLETNL
;
A
#
# COMPACT_ATOMS: atom_id res chain seq x y z
N MET A 1 29.04 -2.15 -6.54
CA MET A 1 28.26 -1.56 -5.44
C MET A 1 27.36 -2.65 -4.87
N PRO A 2 27.60 -3.17 -3.67
CA PRO A 2 26.69 -4.16 -3.09
C PRO A 2 25.51 -3.43 -2.42
N GLY A 3 24.27 -3.70 -2.85
CA GLY A 3 23.04 -3.15 -2.24
C GLY A 3 22.01 -2.51 -3.17
N GLY A 4 22.24 -2.49 -4.49
CA GLY A 4 21.30 -1.87 -5.43
C GLY A 4 20.02 -2.69 -5.65
N ALA A 5 18.88 -2.01 -5.69
CA ALA A 5 17.63 -2.60 -6.19
C ALA A 5 17.71 -2.81 -7.71
N ARG A 6 17.21 -3.95 -8.19
CA ARG A 6 17.11 -4.30 -9.61
C ARG A 6 15.64 -4.36 -10.00
N LEU A 7 15.25 -3.55 -10.97
CA LEU A 7 13.96 -3.63 -11.62
C LEU A 7 14.12 -4.40 -12.94
N GLY A 8 13.50 -5.57 -13.02
CA GLY A 8 13.33 -6.33 -14.25
C GLY A 8 11.92 -6.13 -14.78
N TRP A 9 11.77 -6.01 -16.09
CA TRP A 9 10.46 -6.00 -16.73
C TRP A 9 10.50 -6.76 -18.06
N ARG A 10 9.37 -7.33 -18.44
CA ARG A 10 9.16 -8.03 -19.70
C ARG A 10 7.86 -7.57 -20.31
N TRP A 11 7.95 -7.06 -21.53
CA TRP A 11 6.78 -6.65 -22.29
C TRP A 11 5.87 -7.85 -22.62
N ALA A 12 4.56 -7.65 -22.54
CA ALA A 12 3.53 -8.62 -22.87
C ALA A 12 2.73 -8.16 -24.10
N PRO A 13 3.20 -8.47 -25.33
CA PRO A 13 2.63 -7.93 -26.57
C PRO A 13 1.16 -8.29 -26.78
N LEU A 14 0.80 -9.56 -26.58
CA LEU A 14 -0.57 -10.04 -26.78
C LEU A 14 -1.55 -9.38 -25.80
N ARG A 15 -1.16 -9.23 -24.53
CA ARG A 15 -1.95 -8.50 -23.52
C ARG A 15 -2.07 -7.02 -23.86
N SER A 16 -1.03 -6.42 -24.42
CA SER A 16 -1.02 -5.01 -24.78
C SER A 16 -2.06 -4.70 -25.86
N ILE A 17 -2.12 -5.54 -26.89
CA ILE A 17 -3.11 -5.45 -27.97
C ILE A 17 -4.52 -5.74 -27.42
N ALA A 18 -4.69 -6.85 -26.70
CA ALA A 18 -6.00 -7.27 -26.19
C ALA A 18 -6.63 -6.29 -25.20
N ARG A 19 -5.81 -5.55 -24.43
CA ARG A 19 -6.29 -4.63 -23.38
C ARG A 19 -6.12 -3.15 -23.72
N LEU A 20 -5.68 -2.85 -24.96
CA LEU A 20 -5.47 -1.51 -25.49
C LEU A 20 -4.60 -0.65 -24.56
N GLY A 21 -3.39 -1.13 -24.24
CA GLY A 21 -2.44 -0.41 -23.39
C GLY A 21 -1.07 -1.07 -23.37
N PHE A 22 -0.09 -0.46 -22.72
CA PHE A 22 1.25 -1.05 -22.59
C PHE A 22 1.28 -2.02 -21.41
N ALA A 23 1.19 -3.32 -21.72
CA ALA A 23 1.18 -4.39 -20.72
C ALA A 23 2.58 -4.97 -20.51
N LEU A 24 2.97 -5.15 -19.26
CA LEU A 24 4.25 -5.76 -18.89
C LEU A 24 4.10 -6.61 -17.63
N ASP A 25 5.03 -7.54 -17.46
CA ASP A 25 5.31 -8.20 -16.19
C ASP A 25 6.55 -7.53 -15.60
N TRP A 26 6.57 -7.28 -14.30
CA TRP A 26 7.68 -6.65 -13.62
C TRP A 26 8.05 -7.42 -12.37
N GLN A 27 9.32 -7.31 -11.97
CA GLN A 27 9.84 -7.80 -10.71
C GLN A 27 10.91 -6.84 -10.20
N THR A 28 10.84 -6.50 -8.93
CA THR A 28 11.84 -5.69 -8.25
C THR A 28 12.49 -6.52 -7.16
N THR A 29 13.82 -6.67 -7.23
CA THR A 29 14.62 -7.38 -6.22
C THR A 29 15.61 -6.42 -5.58
N GLY A 30 15.76 -6.47 -4.26
CA GLY A 30 16.64 -5.59 -3.50
C GLY A 30 16.74 -6.02 -2.03
N PRO A 31 17.48 -5.28 -1.19
CA PRO A 31 17.59 -5.60 0.22
C PRO A 31 16.21 -5.62 0.89
N GLY A 32 15.78 -6.79 1.36
CA GLY A 32 14.47 -6.98 2.01
C GLY A 32 13.27 -6.77 1.08
N SER A 33 13.47 -6.82 -0.24
CA SER A 33 12.41 -6.58 -1.22
C SER A 33 12.51 -7.57 -2.39
N ASP A 34 11.49 -8.37 -2.61
CA ASP A 34 11.28 -9.16 -3.82
C ASP A 34 9.79 -9.14 -4.13
N VAL A 35 9.39 -8.23 -5.03
CA VAL A 35 7.98 -8.02 -5.39
C VAL A 35 7.85 -8.13 -6.89
N ALA A 36 6.87 -8.92 -7.34
CA ALA A 36 6.54 -9.08 -8.74
C ALA A 36 5.07 -8.75 -8.99
N GLY A 37 4.74 -8.44 -10.22
CA GLY A 37 3.35 -8.23 -10.62
C GLY A 37 3.20 -7.98 -12.11
N GLN A 38 1.96 -7.73 -12.49
CA GLN A 38 1.61 -7.30 -13.84
C GLN A 38 1.26 -5.82 -13.80
N ALA A 39 1.68 -5.08 -14.82
CA ALA A 39 1.26 -3.70 -15.03
C ALA A 39 0.61 -3.54 -16.41
N LEU A 40 -0.38 -2.66 -16.49
CA LEU A 40 -0.99 -2.18 -17.70
C LEU A 40 -1.08 -0.67 -17.62
N ILE A 41 -0.33 0.00 -18.49
CA ILE A 41 -0.25 1.46 -18.54
C ILE A 41 -1.12 1.95 -19.70
N ARG A 42 -2.01 2.89 -19.42
CA ARG A 42 -2.90 3.55 -20.38
C ARG A 42 -2.73 5.07 -20.28
N ALA A 43 -3.31 5.79 -21.24
CA ALA A 43 -3.26 7.25 -21.24
C ALA A 43 -3.94 7.88 -20.02
N ASP A 44 -4.95 7.21 -19.46
CA ASP A 44 -5.75 7.70 -18.35
C ASP A 44 -5.37 7.10 -16.99
N GLY A 45 -4.44 6.14 -16.92
CA GLY A 45 -4.04 5.54 -15.64
C GLY A 45 -3.18 4.29 -15.74
N VAL A 46 -2.94 3.71 -14.57
CA VAL A 46 -2.12 2.50 -14.37
C VAL A 46 -2.93 1.45 -13.63
N LEU A 47 -2.90 0.23 -14.14
CA LEU A 47 -3.48 -0.95 -13.51
C LEU A 47 -2.37 -1.94 -13.14
N LEU A 48 -2.24 -2.22 -11.86
CA LEU A 48 -1.41 -3.30 -11.34
C LEU A 48 -2.30 -4.49 -10.98
N GLU A 49 -1.87 -5.68 -11.35
CA GLU A 49 -2.57 -6.93 -11.07
C GLU A 49 -1.61 -7.99 -10.57
N GLN A 50 -2.12 -8.88 -9.71
CA GLN A 50 -1.35 -10.03 -9.19
C GLN A 50 0.00 -9.60 -8.60
N VAL A 51 0.00 -8.51 -7.83
CA VAL A 51 1.22 -8.02 -7.18
C VAL A 51 1.43 -8.83 -5.92
N SER A 52 2.54 -9.55 -5.85
CA SER A 52 2.88 -10.34 -4.68
C SER A 52 4.37 -10.36 -4.40
N GLY A 53 4.70 -10.61 -3.14
CA GLY A 53 6.09 -10.76 -2.71
C GLY A 53 6.36 -10.11 -1.36
N GLN A 54 7.65 -9.93 -1.06
CA GLN A 54 8.11 -9.38 0.20
C GLN A 54 8.67 -7.97 -0.01
N ALA A 55 8.43 -7.07 0.94
CA ALA A 55 8.99 -5.73 0.94
C ALA A 55 9.41 -5.34 2.36
N SER A 56 10.20 -4.28 2.47
CA SER A 56 10.44 -3.62 3.76
C SER A 56 9.49 -2.45 3.92
N GLY A 57 9.04 -2.19 5.15
CA GLY A 57 8.33 -0.97 5.54
C GLY A 57 9.10 0.31 5.18
N ALA A 58 10.42 0.23 5.02
CA ALA A 58 11.23 1.35 4.57
C ALA A 58 10.85 1.82 3.16
N LEU A 59 10.26 0.93 2.34
CA LEU A 59 9.75 1.26 1.00
C LEU A 59 8.61 2.27 1.03
N LEU A 60 7.85 2.36 2.14
CA LEU A 60 6.78 3.35 2.29
C LEU A 60 7.31 4.78 2.11
N ALA A 61 8.55 5.05 2.55
CA ALA A 61 9.17 6.37 2.37
C ALA A 61 9.49 6.71 0.92
N ALA A 62 9.67 5.71 0.04
CA ALA A 62 9.90 5.92 -1.39
C ALA A 62 8.60 6.15 -2.17
N ILE A 63 7.50 5.52 -1.73
CA ILE A 63 6.19 5.61 -2.40
C ILE A 63 5.38 6.81 -1.90
N ALA A 64 5.51 7.13 -0.61
CA ALA A 64 4.84 8.25 0.04
C ALA A 64 5.88 9.11 0.80
N PRO A 65 6.67 9.92 0.08
CA PRO A 65 7.77 10.69 0.66
C PRO A 65 7.31 11.70 1.71
N ASP A 66 6.08 12.21 1.59
CA ASP A 66 5.49 13.20 2.49
C ASP A 66 4.99 12.63 3.82
N LEU A 67 5.09 11.29 4.03
CA LEU A 67 4.77 10.71 5.32
C LEU A 67 5.72 11.25 6.42
N PRO A 68 5.20 11.68 7.58
CA PRO A 68 6.03 12.23 8.66
C PRO A 68 6.78 11.14 9.45
N PHE A 69 6.60 9.86 9.12
CA PHE A 69 7.21 8.71 9.78
C PHE A 69 7.81 7.72 8.77
N SER A 70 8.66 6.82 9.29
CA SER A 70 9.18 5.66 8.58
C SER A 70 9.04 4.42 9.45
N CYS A 71 8.81 3.28 8.83
CA CYS A 71 8.67 2.00 9.51
C CYS A 71 9.74 1.03 9.04
N ASP A 72 10.34 0.29 9.97
CA ASP A 72 11.22 -0.84 9.70
C ASP A 72 10.52 -2.11 10.17
N MET A 73 9.92 -2.82 9.20
CA MET A 73 9.22 -4.08 9.40
C MET A 73 9.16 -4.86 8.08
N PRO A 74 9.28 -6.20 8.11
CA PRO A 74 8.97 -7.03 6.96
C PRO A 74 7.51 -6.92 6.56
N LEU A 75 7.24 -6.84 5.25
CA LEU A 75 5.93 -6.82 4.65
C LEU A 75 5.78 -8.00 3.69
N ASN A 76 4.60 -8.61 3.65
CA ASN A 76 4.19 -9.58 2.65
C ASN A 76 2.97 -9.04 1.91
N ILE A 77 3.14 -8.80 0.63
CA ILE A 77 2.17 -8.15 -0.26
C ILE A 77 1.43 -9.23 -1.03
N ASP A 78 0.10 -9.14 -1.04
CA ASP A 78 -0.79 -9.93 -1.91
C ASP A 78 -1.93 -9.04 -2.40
N LEU A 79 -1.67 -8.27 -3.45
CA LEU A 79 -2.64 -7.40 -4.10
C LEU A 79 -3.13 -8.03 -5.40
N ARG A 80 -4.42 -8.34 -5.44
CA ARG A 80 -5.08 -8.82 -6.66
C ARG A 80 -5.16 -7.72 -7.71
N ARG A 81 -5.47 -6.49 -7.28
CA ARG A 81 -5.66 -5.34 -8.17
C ARG A 81 -5.33 -4.03 -7.46
N ALA A 82 -4.67 -3.12 -8.15
CA ALA A 82 -4.53 -1.71 -7.78
C ALA A 82 -4.66 -0.87 -9.05
N ALA A 83 -5.73 -0.08 -9.16
CA ALA A 83 -6.00 0.82 -10.26
C ALA A 83 -5.87 2.26 -9.78
N ILE A 84 -5.02 3.04 -10.45
CA ILE A 84 -4.69 4.42 -10.12
C ILE A 84 -4.89 5.27 -11.38
N GLY A 85 -5.61 6.38 -11.27
CA GLY A 85 -6.08 7.17 -12.41
C GLY A 85 -7.25 6.52 -13.17
N GLY A 86 -7.90 7.31 -14.02
CA GLY A 86 -9.01 6.88 -14.88
C GLY A 86 -10.36 6.85 -14.15
N LYS A 87 -11.30 6.04 -14.65
CA LYS A 87 -12.71 6.01 -14.18
C LYS A 87 -13.03 4.88 -13.19
N ALA A 88 -12.04 4.10 -12.76
CA ALA A 88 -12.26 2.90 -11.94
C ALA A 88 -11.07 2.67 -10.99
N GLN A 89 -10.75 3.70 -10.21
CA GLN A 89 -9.70 3.64 -9.20
C GLN A 89 -10.10 2.72 -8.04
N GLY A 90 -9.13 2.03 -7.46
CA GLY A 90 -9.39 1.13 -6.34
C GLY A 90 -8.34 0.04 -6.16
N PHE A 91 -8.41 -0.62 -5.00
CA PHE A 91 -7.47 -1.61 -4.54
C PHE A 91 -8.21 -2.87 -4.06
N THR A 92 -7.62 -4.03 -4.27
CA THR A 92 -8.15 -5.29 -3.75
C THR A 92 -7.01 -6.23 -3.41
N GLY A 93 -7.02 -6.75 -2.18
CA GLY A 93 -5.99 -7.64 -1.66
C GLY A 93 -5.67 -7.35 -0.21
N GLN A 94 -4.49 -7.77 0.22
CA GLN A 94 -4.02 -7.55 1.57
C GLN A 94 -2.50 -7.37 1.62
N ILE A 95 -2.04 -6.73 2.67
CA ILE A 95 -0.63 -6.63 3.04
C ILE A 95 -0.51 -7.07 4.49
N LEU A 96 0.35 -8.05 4.74
CA LEU A 96 0.71 -8.47 6.08
C LEU A 96 2.03 -7.81 6.46
N SER A 97 2.18 -7.49 7.75
CA SER A 97 3.44 -7.01 8.31
C SER A 97 3.81 -7.83 9.52
N ASP A 98 5.08 -8.14 9.68
CA ASP A 98 5.60 -8.69 10.92
C ASP A 98 5.75 -7.58 11.97
N ALA A 99 6.10 -7.97 13.20
CA ALA A 99 6.44 -7.00 14.23
C ALA A 99 7.66 -6.18 13.79
N GLY A 100 7.67 -4.90 14.12
CA GLY A 100 8.79 -4.03 13.80
C GLY A 100 8.73 -2.72 14.57
N THR A 101 9.33 -1.68 14.02
CA THR A 101 9.39 -0.37 14.67
C THR A 101 9.03 0.73 13.69
N CYS A 102 8.36 1.78 14.17
CA CYS A 102 8.09 2.98 13.40
C CYS A 102 8.54 4.21 14.19
N GLY A 103 9.13 5.18 13.51
CA GLY A 103 9.61 6.42 14.12
C GLY A 103 9.27 7.63 13.26
N LEU A 104 9.12 8.79 13.89
CA LEU A 104 8.98 10.06 13.20
C LEU A 104 10.29 10.42 12.49
N LYS A 105 10.21 10.94 11.26
CA LYS A 105 11.38 11.41 10.50
C LYS A 105 12.06 12.60 11.17
N ALA A 106 11.30 13.44 11.86
CA ALA A 106 11.80 14.59 12.61
C ALA A 106 12.63 14.21 13.87
N GLY A 107 12.79 12.91 14.14
CA GLY A 107 13.44 12.38 15.33
C GLY A 107 12.43 12.01 16.43
N GLY A 108 12.90 11.27 17.43
CA GLY A 108 12.08 10.74 18.51
C GLY A 108 12.40 9.28 18.83
N VAL A 109 11.74 8.73 19.84
CA VAL A 109 11.86 7.30 20.18
C VAL A 109 11.06 6.49 19.18
N ALA A 110 11.70 5.50 18.56
CA ALA A 110 11.00 4.55 17.69
C ALA A 110 10.02 3.71 18.52
N THR A 111 8.77 3.65 18.05
CA THR A 111 7.69 2.91 18.70
C THR A 111 7.62 1.50 18.13
N ALA A 112 7.55 0.50 19.00
CA ALA A 112 7.30 -0.88 18.59
C ALA A 112 5.89 -1.01 18.01
N VAL A 113 5.77 -1.67 16.87
CA VAL A 113 4.50 -1.94 16.19
C VAL A 113 4.29 -3.45 16.11
N ALA A 114 3.14 -3.90 16.61
CA ALA A 114 2.73 -5.29 16.54
C ALA A 114 2.42 -5.71 15.08
N PRO A 115 2.42 -7.00 14.74
CA PRO A 115 2.07 -7.45 13.39
C PRO A 115 0.71 -6.92 12.94
N LEU A 116 0.67 -6.25 11.79
CA LEU A 116 -0.55 -5.66 11.21
C LEU A 116 -0.97 -6.38 9.94
N VAL A 117 -2.26 -6.26 9.62
CA VAL A 117 -2.85 -6.59 8.33
C VAL A 117 -3.58 -5.39 7.78
N ALA A 118 -3.21 -4.98 6.57
CA ALA A 118 -3.98 -4.05 5.75
C ALA A 118 -4.84 -4.86 4.76
N ILE A 119 -6.13 -4.57 4.67
CA ILE A 119 -7.04 -5.23 3.72
C ILE A 119 -7.69 -4.15 2.86
N ALA A 120 -7.63 -4.36 1.55
CA ALA A 120 -8.41 -3.64 0.57
C ALA A 120 -9.47 -4.57 -0.02
N ALA A 121 -10.74 -4.21 0.12
CA ALA A 121 -11.86 -4.94 -0.45
C ALA A 121 -12.65 -4.03 -1.39
N GLN A 122 -13.32 -4.62 -2.38
CA GLN A 122 -14.20 -3.85 -3.25
C GLN A 122 -15.39 -3.34 -2.43
N GLY A 123 -15.61 -2.02 -2.49
CA GLY A 123 -16.73 -1.37 -1.83
C GLY A 123 -18.02 -1.47 -2.66
N PRO A 124 -19.17 -1.10 -2.07
CA PRO A 124 -20.47 -1.15 -2.73
C PRO A 124 -20.55 -0.25 -3.98
N ASP A 125 -19.87 0.89 -3.97
CA ASP A 125 -19.91 1.89 -5.05
C ASP A 125 -18.80 1.72 -6.09
N GLN A 126 -18.34 0.48 -6.32
CA GLN A 126 -17.20 0.14 -7.19
C GLN A 126 -15.84 0.71 -6.77
N GLY A 127 -15.80 1.51 -5.70
CA GLY A 127 -14.58 1.92 -5.01
C GLY A 127 -13.96 0.80 -4.18
N SER A 128 -13.15 1.16 -3.20
CA SER A 128 -12.52 0.19 -2.29
C SER A 128 -12.65 0.63 -0.85
N GLU A 129 -12.88 -0.32 0.05
CA GLU A 129 -12.77 -0.12 1.48
C GLU A 129 -11.40 -0.61 1.96
N LEU A 130 -10.75 0.21 2.75
CA LEU A 130 -9.42 -0.02 3.30
C LEU A 130 -9.54 -0.18 4.81
N THR A 131 -8.88 -1.19 5.36
CA THR A 131 -8.77 -1.37 6.82
C THR A 131 -7.35 -1.74 7.20
N LEU A 132 -6.89 -1.26 8.36
CA LEU A 132 -5.67 -1.68 9.01
C LEU A 132 -6.01 -2.16 10.42
N ALA A 133 -5.55 -3.35 10.78
CA ALA A 133 -5.80 -3.94 12.10
C ALA A 133 -4.61 -4.81 12.54
N PRO A 134 -4.47 -5.13 13.84
CA PRO A 134 -3.52 -6.16 14.28
C PRO A 134 -3.90 -7.52 13.68
N GLN A 135 -2.92 -8.32 13.26
CA GLN A 135 -3.18 -9.61 12.60
C GLN A 135 -4.04 -10.55 13.46
N GLY A 136 -3.77 -10.59 14.78
CA GLY A 136 -4.53 -11.39 15.74
C GLY A 136 -5.89 -10.81 16.14
N GLN A 137 -6.19 -9.56 15.76
CA GLN A 137 -7.40 -8.84 16.17
C GLN A 137 -8.02 -8.07 14.99
N ARG A 138 -8.30 -8.74 13.87
CA ARG A 138 -8.77 -8.10 12.62
C ARG A 138 -10.03 -7.24 12.74
N ARG A 139 -10.85 -7.46 13.78
CA ARG A 139 -12.04 -6.64 14.08
C ARG A 139 -11.70 -5.31 14.76
N ARG A 140 -10.54 -5.21 15.41
CA ARG A 140 -10.03 -3.99 16.03
C ARG A 140 -9.37 -3.13 14.96
N LYS A 141 -10.17 -2.32 14.28
CA LYS A 141 -9.72 -1.45 13.19
C LYS A 141 -8.96 -0.26 13.76
N LEU A 142 -7.68 -0.15 13.41
CA LEU A 142 -6.81 0.98 13.77
C LEU A 142 -6.95 2.12 12.76
N ILE A 143 -7.05 1.77 11.48
CA ILE A 143 -7.30 2.71 10.39
C ILE A 143 -8.42 2.15 9.54
N GLU A 144 -9.33 3.02 9.15
CA GLU A 144 -10.39 2.76 8.19
C GLU A 144 -10.27 3.74 7.04
N GLY A 145 -10.68 3.34 5.85
CA GLY A 145 -10.67 4.25 4.73
C GLY A 145 -11.44 3.76 3.54
N SER A 146 -11.53 4.61 2.54
CA SER A 146 -12.14 4.30 1.28
C SER A 146 -11.41 5.00 0.14
N VAL A 147 -11.49 4.40 -1.05
CA VAL A 147 -11.08 4.98 -2.32
C VAL A 147 -12.29 5.00 -3.22
N SER A 148 -12.72 6.17 -3.66
CA SER A 148 -13.80 6.28 -4.64
C SER A 148 -13.33 5.90 -6.04
N PRO A 149 -14.23 5.52 -6.97
CA PRO A 149 -13.88 5.25 -8.36
C PRO A 149 -13.17 6.41 -9.07
N GLU A 150 -13.41 7.64 -8.60
CA GLU A 150 -12.83 8.89 -9.10
C GLU A 150 -11.44 9.18 -8.50
N GLY A 151 -10.98 8.39 -7.53
CA GLY A 151 -9.67 8.55 -6.88
C GLY A 151 -9.68 9.35 -5.59
N HIS A 152 -10.85 9.63 -5.00
CA HIS A 152 -10.91 10.26 -3.69
C HIS A 152 -10.53 9.25 -2.61
N LEU A 153 -9.34 9.38 -2.03
CA LEU A 153 -8.86 8.60 -0.90
C LEU A 153 -9.25 9.30 0.40
N ARG A 154 -10.00 8.60 1.25
CA ARG A 154 -10.30 9.01 2.61
C ARG A 154 -9.74 7.99 3.58
N LEU A 155 -8.89 8.41 4.51
CA LEU A 155 -8.39 7.58 5.60
C LEU A 155 -8.78 8.22 6.93
N ARG A 156 -9.16 7.40 7.90
CA ARG A 156 -9.50 7.77 9.26
C ARG A 156 -8.72 6.89 10.23
N VAL A 157 -7.93 7.51 11.08
CA VAL A 157 -7.33 6.85 12.24
C VAL A 157 -8.38 6.80 13.36
N THR A 158 -8.64 5.61 13.90
CA THR A 158 -9.58 5.42 15.02
C THR A 158 -8.94 5.81 16.35
N ALA A 159 -9.72 5.87 17.44
CA ALA A 159 -9.17 6.13 18.77
C ALA A 159 -8.14 5.06 19.16
N ASP A 160 -8.48 3.79 18.96
CA ASP A 160 -7.59 2.65 19.13
C ASP A 160 -6.33 2.75 18.24
N GLY A 161 -6.50 3.26 17.02
CA GLY A 161 -5.39 3.51 16.11
C GLY A 161 -4.44 4.58 16.61
N ALA A 162 -4.95 5.68 17.14
CA ALA A 162 -4.13 6.76 17.69
C ALA A 162 -3.35 6.32 18.94
N GLU A 163 -3.91 5.40 19.74
CA GLU A 163 -3.23 4.79 20.88
C GLU A 163 -2.15 3.78 20.44
N ALA A 164 -2.47 2.90 19.48
CA ALA A 164 -1.56 1.86 19.03
C ALA A 164 -0.46 2.38 18.09
N LEU A 165 -0.72 3.46 17.35
CA LEU A 165 0.15 4.05 16.33
C LEU A 165 0.33 5.56 16.59
N PRO A 166 0.94 5.95 17.72
CA PRO A 166 1.03 7.37 18.14
C PRO A 166 1.86 8.24 17.19
N PHE A 167 2.59 7.64 16.24
CA PHE A 167 3.34 8.33 15.20
C PHE A 167 2.50 8.65 13.95
N ALA A 168 1.34 8.01 13.78
CA ALA A 168 0.51 8.13 12.58
C ALA A 168 -0.60 9.20 12.70
N SER A 169 -0.89 9.67 13.92
CA SER A 169 -1.87 10.73 14.15
C SER A 169 -1.62 11.44 15.47
N THR A 170 -2.10 12.68 15.58
CA THR A 170 -2.29 13.33 16.88
C THR A 170 -3.31 12.56 17.73
N PRO A 171 -3.22 12.65 19.08
CA PRO A 171 -4.24 12.09 19.96
C PRO A 171 -5.64 12.59 19.58
N GLY A 172 -6.60 11.68 19.41
CA GLY A 172 -7.97 11.98 18.93
C GLY A 172 -8.26 11.54 17.50
N GLY A 173 -7.27 11.04 16.77
CA GLY A 173 -7.39 10.53 15.41
C GLY A 173 -7.13 11.59 14.34
N LEU A 174 -7.05 11.14 13.09
CA LEU A 174 -6.77 11.97 11.92
C LEU A 174 -7.69 11.52 10.78
N VAL A 175 -8.25 12.48 10.04
CA VAL A 175 -8.87 12.22 8.74
C VAL A 175 -7.99 12.82 7.66
N LEU A 176 -7.56 12.00 6.72
CA LEU A 176 -6.81 12.39 5.53
C LEU A 176 -7.73 12.25 4.32
N GLU A 177 -7.86 13.32 3.54
CA GLU A 177 -8.56 13.33 2.27
C GLU A 177 -7.60 13.81 1.19
N THR A 178 -7.46 13.03 0.12
CA THR A 178 -6.60 13.36 -1.01
C THR A 178 -7.15 12.78 -2.31
N ASN A 179 -6.66 13.30 -3.44
CA ASN A 179 -6.96 12.79 -4.77
C ASN A 179 -5.77 11.95 -5.26
N LEU A 180 -6.07 10.80 -5.86
CA LEU A 180 -5.10 9.86 -6.45
C LEU A 180 -4.99 10.03 -7.96
#